data_AF-A0A2I1KQQ6-F1
#
_entry.id   AF-A0A2I1KQQ6-F1
#
_cell.length_a   1.000
_cell.length_b   1.000
_cell.length_c   1.000
_cell.angle_alpha   90.00
_cell.angle_beta   90.00
_cell.angle_gamma   90.00
#
_symmetry.space_group_name_H-M   'P 1'
#
loop_
_entity.id
_entity.type
_entity.pdbx_description
1 polymer ?
#
loop_
_entity_poly.entity_id
_entity_poly.type
_entity_poly.pdbx_seq_one_letter_code
_entity_poly.pdbx_strand_id
1 'polypeptide(L)'
;MFGDALEEVARLMLGLMKQGQAADLSTLEVQWRDPATPSQSAYTAAMLQAQAQGVISSTTARDALRLTPEQQAREDAAAHDQQSMVG
;
A
#
# COMPACT_ATOMS: atom_id res chain seq x y z
N MET A 1 0.18 4.04 26.51
CA MET A 1 1.17 5.06 26.95
C MET A 1 1.58 6.01 25.83
N PHE A 2 1.87 5.56 24.61
CA PHE A 2 2.23 6.48 23.50
C PHE A 2 1.05 7.08 22.72
N GLY A 3 -0.17 6.54 22.87
CA GLY A 3 -1.37 7.03 22.16
C GLY A 3 -1.76 8.44 22.58
N ASP A 4 -1.96 8.65 23.89
CA ASP A 4 -2.39 9.92 24.46
C ASP A 4 -1.45 11.08 24.08
N ALA A 5 -0.13 10.85 24.17
CA ALA A 5 0.87 11.85 23.80
C ALA A 5 0.85 12.18 22.29
N LEU A 6 0.62 11.20 21.41
CA LEU A 6 0.47 11.44 19.97
C LEU A 6 -0.81 12.22 19.66
N GLU A 7 -1.89 11.92 20.39
CA GLU A 7 -3.16 12.61 20.25
C GLU A 7 -3.03 14.10 20.62
N GLU A 8 -2.36 14.42 21.72
CA GLU A 8 -2.07 15.79 22.14
C GLU A 8 -1.27 16.57 21.09
N VAL A 9 -0.24 15.94 20.52
CA VAL A 9 0.56 16.54 19.43
C VAL A 9 -0.30 16.77 18.18
N ALA A 10 -1.16 15.82 17.81
CA ALA A 10 -2.06 15.96 16.68
C ALA A 10 -3.07 17.10 16.90
N ARG A 11 -3.64 17.23 18.11
CA ARG A 11 -4.53 18.34 18.50
C ARG A 11 -3.81 19.69 18.38
N LEU A 12 -2.57 19.78 18.85
CA LEU A 12 -1.73 20.98 18.75
C LEU A 12 -1.48 21.38 17.28
N MET A 13 -1.07 20.42 16.45
CA MET A 13 -0.80 20.66 15.02
C MET A 13 -2.07 21.12 14.27
N LEU A 14 -3.22 20.51 14.57
CA LEU A 14 -4.50 20.91 13.98
C LEU A 14 -4.90 22.33 14.39
N GLY A 15 -4.67 22.72 15.64
CA GLY A 15 -4.91 24.08 16.13
C GLY A 15 -4.04 25.14 15.42
N LEU A 16 -2.77 24.81 15.17
CA LEU A 16 -1.83 25.66 14.41
C LEU A 16 -2.23 25.80 12.93
N MET A 17 -2.57 24.68 12.27
CA MET A 17 -2.91 24.66 10.85
C MET A 17 -4.26 25.34 10.54
N LYS A 18 -5.23 25.25 11.45
CA LYS A 18 -6.55 25.85 11.27
C LYS A 18 -6.66 27.31 11.75
N GLN A 19 -5.55 27.96 12.08
CA GLN A 19 -5.51 29.35 12.58
C GLN A 19 -6.55 29.61 13.70
N GLY A 20 -6.74 28.66 14.61
CA GLY A 20 -7.69 28.80 15.71
C GLY A 20 -9.17 28.57 15.37
N GLN A 21 -9.53 28.07 14.17
CA GLN A 21 -10.88 27.53 13.96
C GLN A 21 -11.06 26.28 14.81
N ALA A 22 -12.02 26.33 15.75
CA ALA A 22 -12.38 25.21 16.60
C ALA A 22 -12.91 24.05 15.74
N ALA A 23 -12.04 23.10 15.41
CA ALA A 23 -12.48 21.80 14.96
C ALA A 23 -13.03 21.06 16.18
N ASP A 24 -14.17 20.39 16.04
CA ASP A 24 -14.59 19.42 17.04
C ASP A 24 -13.62 18.24 16.98
N LEU A 25 -12.73 18.18 17.98
CA LEU A 25 -11.70 17.15 18.12
C LEU A 25 -12.14 16.09 19.14
N SER A 26 -13.40 16.07 19.58
CA SER A 26 -13.90 15.07 20.53
C SER A 26 -13.83 13.63 20.00
N THR A 27 -13.75 13.47 18.67
CA THR A 27 -13.67 12.19 17.97
C THR A 27 -12.26 11.82 17.50
N LEU A 28 -11.25 12.64 17.80
CA LEU A 28 -9.88 12.34 17.43
C LEU A 28 -9.33 11.25 18.36
N GLU A 29 -9.05 10.07 17.80
CA GLU A 29 -8.47 8.94 18.51
C GLU A 29 -7.25 8.42 17.74
N VAL A 30 -6.21 8.02 18.47
CA VAL A 30 -5.03 7.37 17.87
C VAL A 30 -5.34 5.91 17.58
N GLN A 31 -5.54 5.60 16.30
CA GLN A 31 -5.66 4.23 15.82
C GLN A 31 -4.29 3.67 15.44
N TRP A 32 -3.84 2.62 16.14
CA TRP A 32 -2.67 1.86 15.75
C TRP A 32 -2.99 0.92 14.59
N ARG A 33 -2.09 0.81 13.62
CA ARG A 33 -2.17 -0.22 12.59
C ARG A 33 -2.16 -1.58 13.27
N ASP A 34 -3.08 -2.46 12.89
CA ASP A 34 -3.11 -3.83 13.39
C ASP A 34 -1.75 -4.52 13.11
N PRO A 35 -1.05 -5.02 14.14
CA PRO A 35 0.24 -5.68 13.98
C PRO A 35 0.18 -6.95 13.13
N ALA A 36 -1.00 -7.57 12.99
CA ALA A 36 -1.22 -8.71 12.11
C ALA A 36 -1.37 -8.31 10.64
N THR A 37 -1.54 -7.01 10.34
CA THR A 37 -1.62 -6.55 8.94
C THR A 37 -0.24 -6.68 8.29
N PRO A 38 -0.10 -7.51 7.22
CA PRO A 38 1.18 -7.68 6.56
C PRO A 38 1.71 -6.34 6.02
N SER A 39 3.04 -6.23 6.00
CA SER A 39 3.69 -5.14 5.29
C SER A 39 3.42 -5.27 3.79
N GLN A 40 3.54 -4.16 3.06
CA GLN A 40 3.42 -4.20 1.60
C GLN A 40 4.43 -5.18 0.99
N SER A 41 5.67 -5.22 1.51
CA SER A 41 6.68 -6.17 1.05
C SER A 41 6.29 -7.63 1.31
N ALA A 42 5.71 -7.94 2.48
CA ALA A 42 5.24 -9.28 2.79
C ALA A 42 4.07 -9.69 1.88
N TYR A 43 3.14 -8.76 1.61
CA TYR A 43 2.05 -8.96 0.67
C TYR A 43 2.57 -9.24 -0.76
N THR A 44 3.50 -8.44 -1.25
CA THR A 44 4.11 -8.62 -2.57
C THR A 44 4.85 -9.96 -2.68
N ALA A 45 5.61 -10.36 -1.66
CA ALA A 45 6.30 -11.65 -1.64
C ALA A 45 5.30 -12.83 -1.70
N ALA A 46 4.19 -12.75 -0.96
CA ALA A 46 3.15 -13.76 -0.99
C ALA A 46 2.49 -13.87 -2.38
N MET A 47 2.28 -12.73 -3.06
CA MET A 47 1.72 -12.73 -4.42
C MET A 47 2.68 -13.34 -5.45
N LEU A 48 3.98 -13.03 -5.38
CA LEU A 48 4.98 -13.66 -6.23
C LEU A 48 5.05 -15.17 -5.98
N GLN A 49 4.97 -15.60 -4.73
CA GLN A 49 4.97 -17.03 -4.38
C GLN A 49 3.71 -17.74 -4.90
N ALA A 50 2.53 -17.12 -4.77
CA ALA A 50 1.28 -17.67 -5.29
C ALA A 50 1.33 -17.81 -6.82
N GLN A 51 1.94 -16.85 -7.52
CA GLN A 51 2.13 -16.91 -8.97
C GLN A 51 3.11 -18.03 -9.36
N ALA A 52 4.23 -18.18 -8.65
CA ALA A 52 5.19 -19.26 -8.89
C ALA A 52 4.57 -20.66 -8.68
N GLN A 53 3.56 -20.77 -7.81
CA GLN A 53 2.79 -22.00 -7.59
C GLN A 53 1.64 -22.18 -8.60
N GLY A 54 1.43 -21.22 -9.51
CA GLY A 54 0.35 -21.25 -10.50
C GLY A 54 -1.04 -20.98 -9.91
N VAL A 55 -1.13 -20.51 -8.66
CA VAL A 55 -2.41 -20.18 -7.99
C VAL A 55 -3.04 -18.93 -8.60
N ILE A 56 -2.21 -17.96 -9.00
CA ILE A 56 -2.65 -16.72 -9.65
C ILE A 56 -1.86 -16.47 -10.92
N SER A 57 -2.45 -15.66 -11.81
CA SER A 57 -1.81 -15.27 -13.07
C SER A 57 -0.63 -14.31 -12.85
N SER A 58 0.27 -14.22 -13.84
CA SER A 58 1.32 -13.20 -13.86
C SER A 58 0.75 -11.78 -13.83
N THR A 59 -0.38 -11.54 -14.49
CA THR A 59 -1.10 -10.25 -14.45
C THR A 59 -1.51 -9.89 -13.03
N THR A 60 -2.15 -10.82 -12.31
CA THR A 60 -2.59 -10.62 -10.92
C THR A 60 -1.41 -10.36 -9.97
N ALA A 61 -0.27 -10.98 -10.22
CA ALA A 61 0.94 -10.74 -9.43
C ALA A 61 1.56 -9.35 -9.67
N ARG A 62 1.48 -8.83 -10.91
CA ARG A 62 1.98 -7.50 -11.27
C ARG A 62 1.21 -6.38 -10.59
N ASP A 63 -0.10 -6.54 -10.39
CA ASP A 63 -0.93 -5.58 -9.65
C ASP A 63 -0.39 -5.33 -8.23
N ALA A 64 0.24 -6.35 -7.62
CA ALA A 64 0.84 -6.25 -6.29
C ALA A 64 2.22 -5.55 -6.28
N LEU A 65 2.86 -5.40 -7.44
CA LEU A 65 4.17 -4.76 -7.58
C LEU A 65 4.09 -3.23 -7.69
N ARG A 66 2.89 -2.66 -7.89
CA ARG A 66 2.65 -1.22 -8.04
C ARG A 66 3.62 -0.57 -9.05
N LEU A 67 3.78 -1.21 -10.20
CA LEU A 67 4.66 -0.76 -11.27
C LEU A 67 4.21 0.63 -11.77
N THR A 68 5.18 1.45 -12.19
CA THR A 68 4.83 2.67 -12.93
C THR A 68 4.22 2.31 -14.29
N PRO A 69 3.44 3.20 -14.93
CA PRO A 69 2.88 2.94 -16.25
C PRO A 69 3.94 2.52 -17.28
N GLU A 70 5.14 3.12 -17.24
CA GLU A 70 6.25 2.81 -18.15
C GLU A 70 6.92 1.46 -17.85
N GLN A 71 6.88 1.01 -16.60
CA GLN A 71 7.35 -0.32 -16.20
C GLN A 71 6.35 -1.38 -16.63
N GLN A 72 5.06 -1.13 -16.39
CA GLN A 72 3.98 -2.02 -16.83
C GLN A 72 4.02 -2.23 -18.35
N ALA A 73 4.13 -1.14 -19.13
CA ALA A 73 4.22 -1.23 -20.59
C ALA A 73 5.42 -2.06 -21.08
N ARG A 74 6.57 -1.98 -20.39
CA ARG A 74 7.75 -2.79 -20.72
C ARG A 74 7.55 -4.28 -20.42
N GLU A 75 6.95 -4.60 -19.28
CA GLU A 75 6.63 -5.97 -18.89
C GLU A 75 5.58 -6.62 -19.81
N ASP A 76 4.60 -5.83 -20.26
CA ASP A 76 3.56 -6.30 -21.18
C ASP A 76 4.12 -6.56 -22.58
N ALA A 77 5.02 -5.70 -23.07
CA ALA A 77 5.74 -5.92 -24.32
C ALA A 77 6.60 -7.20 -24.26
N ALA A 78 7.36 -7.39 -23.18
CA ALA A 78 8.18 -8.60 -22.99
C ALA A 78 7.34 -9.88 -22.92
N ALA A 79 6.15 -9.82 -22.30
CA ALA A 79 5.24 -10.96 -22.22
C ALA A 79 4.62 -11.32 -23.58
N HIS A 80 4.32 -10.33 -24.41
CA HIS A 80 3.80 -10.54 -25.76
C HIS A 80 4.84 -11.22 -26.67
N ASP A 81 6.09 -10.77 -26.60
CA ASP A 81 7.19 -11.36 -27.37
C ASP A 81 7.40 -12.85 -27.01
N GLN A 82 7.38 -13.18 -25.71
CA GLN A 82 7.48 -14.56 -25.24
C GLN A 82 6.33 -15.45 -25.73
N GLN A 83 5.09 -14.93 -25.78
CA GLN A 83 3.96 -15.68 -26.34
C GLN A 83 4.09 -15.92 -27.84
N SER A 84 4.68 -14.97 -28.59
CA SER A 84 4.89 -15.12 -30.04
C SER A 84 5.97 -16.15 -30.40
N MET A 85 6.98 -16.37 -29.54
CA MET A 85 8.07 -17.32 -29.78
C MET A 85 7.71 -18.77 -29.45
N VAL A 86 6.58 -19.00 -28.76
CA VAL A 86 6.15 -20.33 -28.29
C VAL A 86 4.98 -20.87 -29.13
N GLY A 87 4.45 -20.10 -30.08
CA GLY A 87 3.44 -20.51 -31.06
C GLY A 87 4.04 -20.96 -32.38
#